data_AF-X1M9E1-F1
#
_entry.id   AF-X1M9E1-F1
#
_cell.length_a   1.000
_cell.length_b   1.000
_cell.length_c   1.000
_cell.angle_alpha   90.00
_cell.angle_beta   90.00
_cell.angle_gamma   90.00
#
_symmetry.space_group_name_H-M   'P 1'
#
loop_
_entity.id
_entity.type
_entity.pdbx_description
1 polymer ?
#
loop_
_entity_poly.entity_id
_entity_poly.type
_entity_poly.pdbx_seq_one_letter_code
_entity_poly.pdbx_strand_id
1 'polypeptide(L)'
;MGCGFVVVAKLADQGPEWRAFDAEQRAKRARAGAPATFTIHDKGLSTTIDWHDRDVYGKRLPQGQKAQIYRLRKWQRRIRVSDAKERNLAVALSEISKIANNLNLPK
;
A
#
# COMPACT_ATOMS: atom_id res chain seq x y z
N MET A 1 24.71 -42.66 -13.68
CA MET A 1 24.21 -42.32 -12.33
C MET A 1 24.01 -40.82 -12.29
N GLY A 2 22.79 -40.33 -12.07
CA GLY A 2 22.53 -38.89 -12.14
C GLY A 2 21.06 -38.55 -11.98
N CYS A 3 20.43 -39.06 -10.91
CA CYS A 3 19.02 -38.80 -10.64
C CYS A 3 18.84 -38.13 -9.27
N GLY A 4 18.04 -37.06 -9.25
CA GLY A 4 17.33 -36.60 -8.06
C GLY A 4 18.04 -35.62 -7.12
N PHE A 5 19.13 -34.96 -7.52
CA PHE A 5 19.75 -33.95 -6.64
C PHE A 5 18.85 -32.70 -6.56
N VAL A 6 18.08 -32.62 -5.47
CA VAL A 6 17.26 -31.45 -5.16
C VAL A 6 18.19 -30.31 -4.75
N VAL A 7 18.43 -29.39 -5.68
CA VAL A 7 19.31 -28.22 -5.46
C VAL A 7 18.71 -27.26 -4.43
N VAL A 8 17.37 -27.13 -4.41
CA VAL A 8 16.65 -26.29 -3.45
C VAL A 8 15.33 -26.97 -3.09
N ALA A 9 15.09 -27.18 -1.81
CA ALA A 9 13.82 -27.65 -1.26
C ALA A 9 13.16 -26.53 -0.45
N LYS A 10 11.82 -26.54 -0.35
CA LYS A 10 11.02 -25.59 0.44
C LYS A 10 11.19 -24.12 0.00
N LEU A 11 11.04 -23.83 -1.29
CA LEU A 11 10.86 -22.43 -1.72
C LEU A 11 9.59 -21.89 -1.05
N ALA A 12 9.77 -20.90 -0.17
CA ALA A 12 8.66 -20.14 0.37
C ALA A 12 8.14 -19.22 -0.74
N ASP A 13 6.90 -19.45 -1.19
CA ASP A 13 6.20 -18.54 -2.08
C ASP A 13 5.99 -17.21 -1.33
N GLN A 14 6.56 -16.14 -1.87
CA GLN A 14 6.41 -14.78 -1.34
C GLN A 14 5.14 -14.10 -1.88
N GLY A 15 4.42 -14.75 -2.79
CA GLY A 15 3.15 -14.30 -3.32
C GLY A 15 2.02 -14.32 -2.28
N PRO A 16 0.90 -13.64 -2.57
CA PRO A 16 -0.27 -13.68 -1.70
C PRO A 16 -0.83 -15.12 -1.62
N GLU A 17 -1.01 -15.66 -0.42
CA GLU A 17 -1.67 -16.96 -0.22
C GLU A 17 -3.16 -16.85 -0.58
N TRP A 18 -3.49 -17.04 -1.86
CA TRP A 18 -4.88 -17.01 -2.34
C TRP A 18 -5.64 -18.33 -2.08
N ARG A 19 -4.95 -19.36 -1.58
CA ARG A 19 -5.51 -20.70 -1.38
C ARG A 19 -6.28 -20.77 -0.06
N ALA A 20 -7.55 -20.39 -0.12
CA ALA A 20 -8.52 -20.59 0.95
C ALA A 20 -9.74 -21.34 0.41
N PHE A 21 -10.09 -22.44 1.08
CA PHE A 21 -11.22 -23.30 0.69
C PHE A 21 -12.53 -22.88 1.36
N ASP A 22 -12.45 -22.15 2.46
CA ASP A 22 -13.58 -21.60 3.19
C ASP A 22 -13.35 -20.12 3.54
N ALA A 23 -14.41 -19.43 3.98
CA ALA A 23 -14.36 -17.99 4.29
C ALA A 23 -13.49 -17.68 5.52
N GLU A 24 -13.42 -18.62 6.48
CA GLU A 24 -12.65 -18.46 7.71
C GLU A 24 -11.14 -18.59 7.47
N GLN A 25 -10.71 -19.55 6.64
CA GLN A 25 -9.33 -19.66 6.15
C GLN A 25 -8.94 -18.44 5.33
N ARG A 26 -9.84 -17.89 4.51
CA ARG A 26 -9.57 -16.68 3.73
C ARG A 26 -9.29 -15.48 4.65
N ALA A 27 -10.10 -15.32 5.70
CA ALA A 27 -9.91 -14.27 6.69
C ALA A 27 -8.60 -14.43 7.49
N LYS A 28 -8.22 -15.67 7.85
CA LYS A 28 -6.99 -15.96 8.60
C LYS A 28 -5.71 -15.92 7.74
N ARG A 29 -5.79 -16.23 6.44
CA ARG A 29 -4.63 -16.33 5.52
C ARG A 29 -4.41 -15.11 4.64
N ALA A 30 -5.36 -14.18 4.58
CA ALA A 30 -5.14 -12.92 3.89
C ALA A 30 -3.98 -12.16 4.54
N ARG A 31 -2.78 -12.22 3.94
CA ARG A 31 -1.69 -11.30 4.28
C ARG A 31 -2.18 -9.89 3.94
N ALA A 32 -2.54 -9.16 4.98
CA ALA A 32 -3.27 -7.91 4.92
C ALA A 32 -2.39 -6.76 4.45
N GLY A 33 -2.70 -6.20 3.28
CA GLY A 33 -2.14 -4.95 2.78
C GLY A 33 -2.04 -4.90 1.26
N ALA A 34 -1.95 -3.69 0.71
CA ALA A 34 -1.51 -3.51 -0.68
C ALA A 34 -0.04 -3.96 -0.80
N PRO A 35 0.39 -4.52 -1.95
CA PRO A 35 1.78 -4.88 -2.16
C PRO A 35 2.68 -3.64 -2.03
N ALA A 36 3.84 -3.81 -1.40
CA ALA A 36 4.84 -2.75 -1.33
C ALA A 36 5.33 -2.40 -2.76
N THR A 37 5.52 -1.11 -3.04
CA THR A 37 5.94 -0.65 -4.37
C THR A 37 7.08 0.35 -4.29
N PHE A 38 8.13 0.13 -5.07
CA PHE A 38 9.27 1.06 -5.15
C PHE A 38 8.94 2.38 -5.84
N THR A 39 7.74 2.51 -6.42
CA THR A 39 7.26 3.75 -7.04
C THR A 39 6.83 4.80 -6.02
N ILE A 40 6.82 4.47 -4.73
CA ILE A 40 6.49 5.38 -3.64
C ILE A 40 7.68 5.47 -2.68
N HIS A 41 8.00 6.68 -2.22
CA HIS A 41 9.13 6.99 -1.32
C HIS A 41 9.23 6.10 -0.07
N ASP A 42 8.08 5.71 0.51
CA ASP A 42 7.96 4.87 1.71
C ASP A 42 7.51 3.44 1.39
N LYS A 43 7.64 3.05 0.12
CA LYS A 43 7.22 1.75 -0.42
C LYS A 43 5.72 1.47 -0.32
N GLY A 44 4.88 2.48 -0.09
CA GLY A 44 3.43 2.31 0.05
C GLY A 44 2.99 1.87 1.45
N LEU A 45 3.85 2.06 2.46
CA LEU A 45 3.52 1.75 3.86
C LEU A 45 2.58 2.79 4.49
N SER A 46 2.57 4.03 4.00
CA SER A 46 1.64 5.05 4.47
C SER A 46 0.21 4.76 4.05
N THR A 47 -0.70 4.93 5.00
CA THR A 47 -2.15 4.93 4.73
C THR A 47 -2.61 6.32 4.29
N THR A 48 -3.88 6.41 3.83
CA THR A 48 -4.55 7.68 3.55
C THR A 48 -5.92 7.67 4.21
N ILE A 49 -6.24 8.69 5.02
CA ILE A 49 -7.61 8.90 5.51
C ILE A 49 -8.44 9.46 4.35
N ASP A 50 -9.47 8.71 3.96
CA ASP A 50 -10.38 9.07 2.86
C ASP A 50 -11.04 10.44 3.09
N TRP A 51 -11.36 11.14 2.00
CA TRP A 51 -11.90 12.50 2.01
C TRP A 51 -13.42 12.55 2.13
N HIS A 52 -14.14 11.47 1.86
CA HIS A 52 -15.61 11.48 1.72
C HIS A 52 -16.40 11.64 3.03
N ASP A 53 -15.75 11.89 4.16
CA ASP A 53 -16.37 12.03 5.49
C ASP A 53 -17.38 10.91 5.80
N ARG A 54 -17.00 9.66 5.48
CA ARG A 54 -17.79 8.47 5.78
C ARG A 54 -17.02 7.52 6.68
N ASP A 55 -17.76 6.78 7.50
CA ASP A 55 -17.21 5.69 8.30
C ASP A 55 -17.00 4.42 7.46
N VAL A 56 -16.47 3.37 8.10
CA VAL A 56 -16.20 2.06 7.49
C VAL A 56 -17.46 1.35 7.00
N TYR A 57 -18.65 1.77 7.47
CA TYR A 57 -19.95 1.25 7.06
C TYR A 57 -20.63 2.14 6.00
N GLY A 58 -19.94 3.18 5.52
CA GLY A 58 -20.44 4.11 4.49
C GLY A 58 -21.37 5.20 5.00
N LYS A 59 -21.60 5.31 6.31
CA LYS A 59 -22.45 6.33 6.93
C LYS A 59 -21.70 7.65 7.01
N ARG A 60 -22.41 8.77 6.82
CA ARG A 60 -21.82 10.11 6.94
C ARG A 60 -21.43 10.41 8.38
N LEU A 61 -20.25 11.00 8.56
CA LEU A 61 -19.77 11.41 9.86
C LEU A 61 -20.63 12.55 10.45
N PRO A 62 -20.91 12.53 11.76
CA PRO A 62 -21.54 13.64 12.47
C PRO A 62 -20.73 14.94 12.34
N GLN A 63 -21.40 16.10 12.35
CA GLN A 63 -20.74 17.40 12.13
C GLN A 63 -19.60 17.67 13.14
N GLY A 64 -19.78 17.28 14.41
CA GLY A 64 -18.74 17.43 15.44
C GLY A 64 -17.47 16.60 15.16
N GLN A 65 -17.60 15.45 14.50
CA GLN A 65 -16.47 14.57 14.16
C GLN A 65 -15.74 15.01 12.88
N LYS A 66 -16.42 15.69 11.95
CA LYS A 66 -15.79 16.16 10.70
C LYS A 66 -14.61 17.09 10.97
N ALA A 67 -14.74 18.01 11.93
CA ALA A 67 -13.64 18.90 12.31
C ALA A 67 -12.44 18.11 12.86
N GLN A 68 -12.67 17.04 13.61
CA GLN A 68 -11.62 16.16 14.12
C GLN A 68 -10.92 15.40 12.99
N ILE A 69 -11.69 14.79 12.08
CA ILE A 69 -11.15 14.04 10.94
C ILE A 69 -10.39 14.97 9.99
N TYR A 70 -10.88 16.18 9.76
CA TYR A 70 -10.16 17.20 9.01
C TYR A 70 -8.78 17.50 9.62
N ARG A 71 -8.70 17.68 10.95
CA ARG A 71 -7.42 17.86 11.65
C ARG A 71 -6.52 16.64 11.48
N LEU A 72 -7.05 15.43 11.62
CA LEU A 72 -6.30 14.19 11.43
C LEU A 72 -5.72 14.07 10.02
N ARG A 73 -6.50 14.36 8.97
CA ARG A 73 -6.02 14.41 7.58
C ARG A 73 -4.90 15.42 7.39
N LYS A 74 -5.06 16.61 7.98
CA LYS A 74 -4.05 17.68 7.91
C LYS A 74 -2.74 17.25 8.56
N TRP A 75 -2.81 16.62 9.73
CA TRP A 75 -1.63 16.10 10.44
C TRP A 75 -0.99 14.94 9.69
N GLN A 76 -1.77 13.96 9.23
CA GLN A 76 -1.28 12.83 8.44
C GLN A 76 -0.48 13.31 7.22
N ARG A 77 -1.00 14.28 6.45
CA ARG A 77 -0.30 14.83 5.29
C ARG A 77 1.04 15.48 5.66
N ARG A 78 1.12 16.12 6.82
CA ARG A 78 2.33 16.81 7.28
C ARG A 78 3.40 15.83 7.77
N ILE A 79 3.01 14.78 8.48
CA ILE A 79 3.94 13.81 9.05
C ILE A 79 4.39 12.74 8.05
N ARG A 80 3.63 12.53 6.96
CA ARG A 80 3.91 11.47 5.97
C ARG A 80 5.30 11.53 5.38
N VAL A 81 5.85 12.74 5.21
CA VAL A 81 7.17 12.96 4.62
C VAL A 81 8.01 13.71 5.65
N SER A 82 8.85 12.96 6.37
CA SER A 82 9.53 13.44 7.57
C SER A 82 10.81 14.19 7.24
N ASP A 83 11.56 13.73 6.24
CA ASP A 83 12.90 14.25 5.91
C ASP A 83 12.97 14.89 4.51
N ALA A 84 13.96 15.77 4.31
CA ALA A 84 14.27 16.38 3.03
C ALA A 84 14.60 15.35 1.95
N LYS A 85 15.32 14.28 2.30
CA LYS A 85 15.64 13.19 1.38
C LYS A 85 14.38 12.47 0.88
N GLU A 86 13.46 12.15 1.79
CA GLU A 86 12.17 11.52 1.45
C GLU A 86 11.33 12.43 0.57
N ARG A 87 11.33 13.74 0.84
CA ARG A 87 10.61 14.72 0.04
C ARG A 87 11.14 14.80 -1.39
N ASN A 88 12.47 14.85 -1.54
CA ASN A 88 13.11 14.85 -2.85
C ASN A 88 12.82 13.56 -3.61
N LEU A 89 12.87 12.41 -2.93
CA LEU A 89 12.54 11.12 -3.52
C LEU A 89 11.07 11.06 -3.97
N ALA A 90 10.13 11.54 -3.15
CA ALA A 90 8.71 11.56 -3.50
C ALA A 90 8.44 12.43 -4.74
N VAL A 91 9.10 13.59 -4.85
CA VAL A 91 8.99 14.46 -6.03
C VAL A 91 9.58 13.78 -7.26
N ALA A 92 10.80 13.23 -7.16
CA ALA A 92 11.46 12.56 -8.28
C ALA A 92 10.64 11.36 -8.81
N LEU A 93 10.12 10.51 -7.93
CA LEU A 93 9.26 9.38 -8.30
C LEU A 93 7.95 9.83 -8.97
N SER A 94 7.37 10.95 -8.52
CA SER A 94 6.21 11.56 -9.16
C SER A 94 6.53 12.05 -10.58
N GLU A 95 7.68 12.71 -10.78
CA GLU A 95 8.10 13.17 -12.11
C GLU A 95 8.42 12.01 -13.06
N ILE A 96 9.12 10.97 -12.59
CA ILE A 96 9.37 9.75 -13.38
C ILE A 96 8.04 9.11 -13.80
N SER A 97 7.07 9.03 -12.90
CA SER A 97 5.74 8.50 -13.20
C SER A 97 5.02 9.31 -14.28
N LYS A 98 5.13 10.65 -14.25
CA LYS A 98 4.56 11.52 -15.29
C LYS A 98 5.23 11.29 -16.65
N ILE A 99 6.56 11.21 -16.68
CA ILE A 99 7.33 10.98 -17.92
C ILE A 99 6.98 9.61 -18.51
N ALA A 100 6.97 8.56 -17.67
CA ALA A 100 6.61 7.22 -18.11
C ALA A 100 5.19 7.15 -18.70
N ASN A 101 4.22 7.81 -18.05
CA ASN A 101 2.85 7.92 -18.58
C ASN A 101 2.80 8.67 -19.91
N ASN A 102 3.53 9.79 -20.05
CA ASN A 102 3.58 10.56 -21.30
C ASN A 102 4.20 9.76 -22.46
N LEU A 103 5.09 8.82 -22.14
CA LEU A 103 5.73 7.91 -23.09
C LEU A 103 4.94 6.60 -23.29
N ASN A 104 3.76 6.45 -22.68
CA ASN A 104 2.94 5.23 -22.68
C ASN A 104 3.72 3.97 -22.26
N LEU A 105 4.64 4.11 -21.30
CA LEU A 105 5.40 2.97 -20.79
C LEU A 105 4.54 2.13 -19.83
N PRO A 106 4.71 0.79 -19.83
CA PRO A 106 4.07 -0.08 -18.85
C PRO A 106 4.63 0.18 -17.45
N LYS A 107 3.82 -0.12 -16.43
CA LYS A 107 4.18 -0.02 -15.00
C LYS A 107 4.97 -1.20 -14.50
#